data_AF-A0A1F4RNY2-F1
#
_entry.id   AF-A0A1F4RNY2-F1
#
_cell.length_a   1.000
_cell.length_b   1.000
_cell.length_c   1.000
_cell.angle_alpha   90.00
_cell.angle_beta   90.00
_cell.angle_gamma   90.00
#
_symmetry.space_group_name_H-M   'P 1'
#
loop_
_entity.id
_entity.type
_entity.pdbx_description
1 polymer ?
#
loop_
_entity_poly.entity_id
_entity_poly.type
_entity_poly.pdbx_seq_one_letter_code
_entity_poly.pdbx_strand_id
1 'polypeptide(L)'
;MQNKSIILVLAIVMLFGFGCARTVTSIVDYGDHMIVDVTLRGTLEVETNRYFMVLSSIEGYKVALPPPDIIENAPEFLEPGMTPELGSAEAYYANFYLTWSGYIIVDPGGYSTVKGPFASNLSISREVFSTLGETKSKIVFTFQLSDIFGAAVPDRIYFDLVSVPWPVGQAKIPADHLPSPNNYISKISGSVFYVDDGENSSLDAGLDILGCSIRME
;
A
#
# COMPACT_ATOMS: atom_id res chain seq x y z
N MET A 1 -65.02 -39.49 -14.65
CA MET A 1 -64.05 -39.30 -13.54
C MET A 1 -62.62 -39.19 -14.09
N GLN A 2 -62.31 -38.17 -14.88
CA GLN A 2 -61.06 -38.15 -15.69
C GLN A 2 -60.18 -36.89 -15.52
N ASN A 3 -60.63 -35.90 -14.73
CA ASN A 3 -59.91 -34.63 -14.56
C ASN A 3 -59.10 -34.51 -13.25
N LYS A 4 -59.17 -35.50 -12.35
CA LYS A 4 -58.46 -35.44 -11.06
C LYS A 4 -56.99 -35.86 -11.14
N SER A 5 -56.63 -36.73 -12.09
CA SER A 5 -55.26 -37.26 -12.21
C SER A 5 -54.26 -36.28 -12.85
N ILE A 6 -54.73 -35.40 -13.73
CA ILE A 6 -53.87 -34.40 -14.41
C ILE A 6 -53.43 -33.29 -13.45
N ILE A 7 -54.32 -32.90 -12.52
CA ILE A 7 -54.04 -31.88 -11.51
C ILE A 7 -52.99 -32.36 -10.50
N LEU A 8 -52.99 -33.66 -10.16
CA LEU A 8 -52.02 -34.24 -9.23
C LEU A 8 -50.60 -34.29 -9.82
N VAL A 9 -50.48 -34.58 -11.12
CA VAL A 9 -49.18 -34.64 -11.82
C VAL A 9 -48.56 -33.24 -11.96
N LEU A 10 -49.38 -32.22 -12.28
CA LEU A 10 -48.92 -30.83 -12.36
C LEU A 10 -48.48 -30.26 -11.00
N ALA A 11 -49.12 -30.66 -9.90
CA ALA A 11 -48.75 -30.23 -8.56
C ALA A 11 -47.41 -30.84 -8.09
N ILE A 12 -47.11 -32.08 -8.49
CA ILE A 12 -45.85 -32.76 -8.13
C ILE A 12 -44.67 -32.17 -8.91
N VAL A 13 -44.85 -31.79 -10.18
CA VAL A 13 -43.78 -31.17 -10.99
C VAL A 13 -43.40 -29.77 -10.49
N MET A 14 -44.35 -29.00 -9.94
CA MET A 14 -44.03 -27.70 -9.32
C MET A 14 -43.32 -27.83 -7.96
N LEU A 15 -43.54 -28.91 -7.22
CA LEU A 15 -42.90 -29.15 -5.91
C LEU A 15 -41.44 -29.61 -6.02
N PHE A 16 -41.02 -30.15 -7.16
CA PHE A 16 -39.60 -30.48 -7.43
C PHE A 16 -38.82 -29.36 -8.13
N GLY A 17 -39.48 -28.26 -8.52
CA GLY A 17 -38.84 -27.07 -9.10
C GLY A 17 -38.12 -26.18 -8.07
N PHE A 18 -38.41 -26.35 -6.78
CA PHE A 18 -37.63 -25.77 -5.68
C PHE A 18 -36.40 -26.65 -5.37
N GLY A 19 -35.68 -27.03 -6.43
CA GLY A 19 -34.34 -27.58 -6.32
C GLY A 19 -33.49 -26.54 -5.60
N CYS A 20 -32.88 -26.94 -4.49
CA CYS A 20 -32.01 -26.14 -3.67
C CYS A 20 -31.15 -25.24 -4.56
N ALA A 21 -31.38 -23.93 -4.52
CA ALA A 21 -30.37 -22.99 -4.97
C ALA A 21 -29.17 -23.29 -4.07
N ARG A 22 -28.23 -24.10 -4.57
CA ARG A 22 -26.90 -24.18 -3.99
C ARG A 22 -26.41 -22.75 -4.07
N THR A 23 -26.48 -22.04 -2.95
CA THR A 23 -25.70 -20.83 -2.76
C THR A 23 -24.26 -21.30 -2.93
N VAL A 24 -23.74 -21.15 -4.15
CA VAL A 24 -22.33 -21.31 -4.43
C VAL A 24 -21.70 -20.09 -3.78
N THR A 25 -21.40 -20.19 -2.49
CA THR A 25 -20.50 -19.24 -1.84
C THR A 25 -19.19 -19.41 -2.61
N SER A 26 -18.84 -18.44 -3.46
CA SER A 26 -17.52 -18.48 -4.09
C SER A 26 -16.51 -18.50 -2.96
N ILE A 27 -15.67 -19.53 -2.93
CA ILE A 27 -14.47 -19.49 -2.09
C ILE A 27 -13.63 -18.38 -2.68
N VAL A 28 -13.48 -17.29 -1.94
CA VAL A 28 -12.60 -16.19 -2.30
C VAL A 28 -11.26 -16.56 -1.71
N ASP A 29 -10.29 -16.89 -2.57
CA ASP A 29 -8.92 -17.11 -2.15
C ASP A 29 -8.31 -15.74 -1.80
N TYR A 30 -7.77 -15.61 -0.58
CA TYR A 30 -7.07 -14.42 -0.14
C TYR A 30 -5.57 -14.63 -0.32
N GLY A 31 -4.90 -13.59 -0.82
CA GLY A 31 -3.45 -13.61 -0.91
C GLY A 31 -2.81 -13.34 0.45
N ASP A 32 -1.66 -13.95 0.66
CA ASP A 32 -0.81 -13.80 1.83
C ASP A 32 0.36 -12.85 1.57
N HIS A 33 0.75 -12.64 0.30
CA HIS A 33 1.85 -11.77 -0.08
C HIS A 33 1.45 -10.68 -1.07
N MET A 34 2.10 -9.53 -0.95
CA MET A 34 2.03 -8.47 -1.94
C MET A 34 3.35 -8.38 -2.70
N ILE A 35 3.25 -8.38 -4.03
CA ILE A 35 4.37 -8.15 -4.95
C ILE A 35 4.24 -6.74 -5.51
N VAL A 36 5.32 -5.98 -5.43
CA VAL A 36 5.37 -4.58 -5.87
C VAL A 36 6.53 -4.41 -6.83
N ASP A 37 6.23 -3.81 -7.98
CA ASP A 37 7.18 -3.48 -9.04
C ASP A 37 7.04 -1.97 -9.32
N VAL A 38 8.01 -1.17 -8.89
CA VAL A 38 8.04 0.28 -9.11
C VAL A 38 9.08 0.60 -10.17
N THR A 39 8.73 1.48 -11.10
CA THR A 39 9.64 1.97 -12.15
C THR A 39 10.03 3.41 -11.86
N LEU A 40 11.33 3.69 -11.89
CA LEU A 40 11.90 5.03 -11.80
C LEU A 40 12.40 5.48 -13.18
N ARG A 41 12.53 6.78 -13.41
CA ARG A 41 13.14 7.30 -14.65
C ARG A 41 14.63 6.94 -14.75
N GLY A 42 15.32 7.02 -13.63
CA GLY A 42 16.76 6.81 -13.50
C GLY A 42 17.10 5.61 -12.62
N THR A 43 18.39 5.46 -12.31
CA THR A 43 18.85 4.38 -11.43
C THR A 43 18.47 4.70 -9.97
N LEU A 44 18.07 3.69 -9.22
CA LEU A 44 17.85 3.75 -7.78
C LEU A 44 19.12 4.19 -7.03
N GLU A 45 19.03 5.26 -6.23
CA GLU A 45 20.17 5.86 -5.50
C GLU A 45 19.95 5.86 -3.98
N VAL A 46 20.15 4.72 -3.33
CA VAL A 46 19.87 4.56 -1.89
C VAL A 46 20.87 5.24 -0.96
N GLU A 47 22.04 5.66 -1.44
CA GLU A 47 23.01 6.37 -0.59
C GLU A 47 22.54 7.79 -0.26
N THR A 48 21.77 8.40 -1.16
CA THR A 48 21.32 9.79 -1.08
C THR A 48 19.80 9.91 -0.91
N ASN A 49 19.04 8.87 -1.26
CA ASN A 49 17.57 8.89 -1.25
C ASN A 49 16.99 7.73 -0.44
N ARG A 50 15.71 7.86 -0.08
CA ARG A 50 14.88 6.79 0.50
C ARG A 50 13.58 6.69 -0.28
N TYR A 51 13.04 5.48 -0.32
CA TYR A 51 11.83 5.18 -1.04
C TYR A 51 10.90 4.46 -0.08
N PHE A 52 9.68 4.97 0.03
CA PHE A 52 8.69 4.48 0.97
C PHE A 52 7.48 3.95 0.22
N MET A 53 6.97 2.82 0.69
CA MET A 53 5.59 2.42 0.44
C MET A 53 4.83 2.50 1.76
N VAL A 54 4.00 3.51 1.92
CA VAL A 54 3.11 3.62 3.08
C VAL A 54 1.90 2.74 2.83
N LEU A 55 1.44 2.03 3.87
CA LEU A 55 0.31 1.12 3.82
C LEU A 55 -0.71 1.52 4.87
N SER A 56 -2.00 1.47 4.52
CA SER A 56 -3.09 1.76 5.45
C SER A 56 -4.31 0.87 5.24
N SER A 57 -5.02 0.59 6.32
CA SER A 57 -6.37 0.01 6.31
C SER A 57 -7.47 1.08 6.35
N ILE A 58 -7.10 2.38 6.40
CA ILE A 58 -8.01 3.51 6.58
C ILE A 58 -8.15 4.26 5.25
N GLU A 59 -9.39 4.37 4.78
CA GLU A 59 -9.71 5.27 3.68
C GLU A 59 -9.46 6.72 4.09
N GLY A 60 -8.80 7.51 3.23
CA GLY A 60 -8.44 8.89 3.52
C GLY A 60 -7.21 9.06 4.41
N TYR A 61 -6.40 8.01 4.59
CA TYR A 61 -5.06 8.14 5.16
C TYR A 61 -4.22 9.16 4.36
N LYS A 62 -3.19 9.72 5.01
CA LYS A 62 -2.39 10.79 4.43
C LYS A 62 -0.90 10.56 4.60
N VAL A 63 -0.13 11.02 3.63
CA VAL A 63 1.33 11.11 3.69
C VAL A 63 1.77 12.57 3.47
N ALA A 64 3.01 12.89 3.83
CA ALA A 64 3.59 14.16 3.42
C ALA A 64 3.82 14.15 1.90
N LEU A 65 3.41 15.22 1.23
CA LEU A 65 3.42 15.35 -0.23
C LEU A 65 4.44 16.39 -0.71
N PRO A 66 4.98 16.24 -1.93
CA PRO A 66 5.86 17.25 -2.53
C PRO A 66 5.12 18.58 -2.78
N PRO A 67 5.84 19.69 -3.05
CA PRO A 67 5.21 20.92 -3.50
C PRO A 67 4.36 20.68 -4.75
N PRO A 68 3.21 21.37 -4.91
CA PRO A 68 2.70 22.46 -4.07
C PRO A 68 1.85 22.01 -2.88
N ASP A 69 1.62 20.72 -2.70
CA ASP A 69 0.65 20.16 -1.74
C ASP A 69 1.22 19.92 -0.33
N ILE A 70 2.33 20.60 -0.01
CA ILE A 70 2.98 20.53 1.30
C ILE A 70 2.06 21.03 2.41
N ILE A 71 2.06 20.31 3.53
CA ILE A 71 1.49 20.80 4.79
C ILE A 71 2.58 21.57 5.55
N GLU A 72 2.43 22.90 5.66
CA GLU A 72 3.48 23.79 6.19
C GLU A 72 4.01 23.42 7.58
N ASN A 73 3.17 22.88 8.46
CA ASN A 73 3.57 22.49 9.82
C ASN A 73 4.10 21.05 9.95
N ALA A 74 4.07 20.28 8.86
CA ALA A 74 4.60 18.93 8.78
C ALA A 74 5.08 18.64 7.34
N PRO A 75 6.06 19.40 6.81
CA PRO A 75 6.39 19.38 5.39
C PRO A 75 7.31 18.20 4.98
N GLU A 76 7.94 17.54 5.94
CA GLU A 76 8.91 16.48 5.66
C GLU A 76 8.26 15.10 5.55
N PHE A 77 8.93 14.18 4.86
CA PHE A 77 8.64 12.76 4.96
C PHE A 77 9.68 12.12 5.88
N LEU A 78 9.27 11.79 7.09
CA LEU A 78 10.12 11.24 8.14
C LEU A 78 9.57 9.91 8.61
N GLU A 79 10.43 9.11 9.22
CA GLU A 79 9.96 7.94 9.95
C GLU A 79 9.38 8.37 11.31
N PRO A 80 8.33 7.68 11.80
CA PRO A 80 7.82 7.91 13.14
C PRO A 80 8.93 7.82 14.21
N GLY A 81 8.97 8.78 15.13
CA GLY A 81 10.00 8.86 16.17
C GLY A 81 11.25 9.66 15.78
N MET A 82 11.43 10.05 14.51
CA MET A 82 12.45 11.03 14.14
C MET A 82 12.07 12.44 14.63
N THR A 83 13.08 13.24 14.97
CA THR A 83 12.87 14.68 15.25
C THR A 83 12.85 15.44 13.92
N PRO A 84 11.80 16.21 13.62
CA PRO A 84 11.74 17.00 12.41
C PRO A 84 12.68 18.21 12.47
N GLU A 85 13.20 18.60 11.31
CA GLU A 85 13.93 19.86 11.12
C GLU A 85 12.93 21.02 10.93
N LEU A 86 11.76 20.74 10.36
CA LEU A 86 10.66 21.67 10.10
C LEU A 86 9.34 21.13 10.66
N GLY A 87 8.60 21.98 11.37
CA GLY A 87 7.32 21.61 11.99
C GLY A 87 7.48 21.10 13.42
N SER A 88 6.53 20.27 13.87
CA SER A 88 6.58 19.64 15.19
C SER A 88 6.18 18.18 15.12
N ALA A 89 6.76 17.33 15.98
CA ALA A 89 6.45 15.91 16.02
C ALA A 89 4.93 15.66 16.15
N GLU A 90 4.25 16.44 16.98
CA GLU A 90 2.80 16.37 17.18
C GLU A 90 2.01 16.60 15.89
N ALA A 91 2.47 17.52 15.04
CA ALA A 91 1.84 17.77 13.74
C ALA A 91 1.95 16.55 12.82
N TYR A 92 3.08 15.85 12.80
CA TYR A 92 3.24 14.62 12.00
C TYR A 92 2.34 13.48 12.49
N TYR A 93 2.24 13.27 13.80
CA TYR A 93 1.33 12.27 14.35
C TYR A 93 -0.13 12.61 14.07
N ALA A 94 -0.52 13.89 14.23
CA ALA A 94 -1.89 14.32 14.00
C ALA A 94 -2.31 14.27 12.52
N ASN A 95 -1.39 14.55 11.59
CA ASN A 95 -1.71 14.61 10.17
C ASN A 95 -1.52 13.28 9.43
N PHE A 96 -0.54 12.45 9.81
CA PHE A 96 -0.11 11.30 9.01
C PHE A 96 -0.09 10.01 9.81
N TYR A 97 0.78 9.89 10.82
CA TYR A 97 1.18 8.58 11.36
C TYR A 97 0.06 7.78 12.03
N LEU A 98 -0.94 8.45 12.62
CA LEU A 98 -2.11 7.77 13.20
C LEU A 98 -2.96 7.04 12.16
N THR A 99 -2.80 7.38 10.87
CA THR A 99 -3.54 6.76 9.77
C THR A 99 -2.77 5.65 9.07
N TRP A 100 -1.50 5.43 9.42
CA TRP A 100 -0.67 4.40 8.78
C TRP A 100 -0.80 3.07 9.53
N SER A 101 -0.95 1.98 8.78
CA SER A 101 -0.86 0.62 9.32
C SER A 101 0.59 0.13 9.39
N GLY A 102 1.44 0.65 8.50
CA GLY A 102 2.87 0.41 8.45
C GLY A 102 3.46 0.99 7.19
N TYR A 103 4.74 0.76 6.96
CA TYR A 103 5.39 1.13 5.72
C TYR A 103 6.53 0.18 5.40
N ILE A 104 6.94 0.19 4.14
CA ILE A 104 8.18 -0.41 3.66
C ILE A 104 9.14 0.73 3.31
N ILE A 105 10.40 0.57 3.68
CA ILE A 105 11.48 1.50 3.34
C ILE A 105 12.56 0.76 2.56
N VAL A 106 13.05 1.42 1.49
CA VAL A 106 14.25 1.03 0.76
C VAL A 106 15.37 2.01 1.11
N ASP A 107 16.46 1.48 1.64
CA ASP A 107 17.64 2.22 2.08
C ASP A 107 18.91 1.38 1.90
N PRO A 108 20.14 1.88 2.19
CA PRO A 108 21.37 1.12 2.00
C PRO A 108 21.40 -0.24 2.70
N GLY A 109 20.60 -0.44 3.76
CA GLY A 109 20.46 -1.71 4.47
C GLY A 109 19.59 -2.74 3.75
N GLY A 110 18.83 -2.34 2.73
CA GLY A 110 17.95 -3.20 1.96
C GLY A 110 16.49 -2.74 2.01
N TYR A 111 15.60 -3.73 2.13
CA TYR A 111 14.17 -3.55 2.24
C TYR A 111 13.74 -3.92 3.66
N SER A 112 13.09 -2.98 4.34
CA SER A 112 12.58 -3.19 5.70
C SER A 112 11.10 -2.90 5.77
N THR A 113 10.37 -3.69 6.56
CA THR A 113 9.01 -3.39 7.01
C THR A 113 9.08 -2.68 8.36
N VAL A 114 8.14 -1.77 8.58
CA VAL A 114 7.90 -1.13 9.87
C VAL A 114 6.42 -1.18 10.16
N LYS A 115 6.09 -1.85 11.26
CA LYS A 115 4.71 -2.11 11.64
C LYS A 115 4.18 -1.01 12.57
N GLY A 116 2.96 -0.54 12.30
CA GLY A 116 2.20 0.31 13.20
C GLY A 116 1.43 -0.48 14.28
N PRO A 117 0.53 0.18 15.02
CA PRO A 117 0.21 1.59 14.97
C PRO A 117 1.36 2.47 15.51
N PHE A 118 1.46 3.69 14.98
CA PHE A 118 2.46 4.65 15.41
C PHE A 118 1.88 5.62 16.44
N ALA A 119 2.58 5.81 17.55
CA ALA A 119 2.29 6.84 18.54
C ALA A 119 3.59 7.47 19.06
N SER A 120 3.52 8.69 19.56
CA SER A 120 4.69 9.50 19.96
C SER A 120 5.53 8.88 21.08
N ASN A 121 4.98 7.91 21.81
CA ASN A 121 5.62 7.22 22.92
C ASN A 121 5.93 5.75 22.61
N LEU A 122 5.75 5.29 21.37
CA LEU A 122 6.06 3.92 20.96
C LEU A 122 7.39 3.86 20.21
N SER A 123 8.23 2.91 20.59
CA SER A 123 9.44 2.59 19.83
C SER A 123 9.05 1.88 18.54
N ILE A 124 9.61 2.32 17.42
CA ILE A 124 9.51 1.60 16.15
C ILE A 124 10.66 0.61 15.99
N SER A 125 10.38 -0.50 15.33
CA SER A 125 11.39 -1.49 14.93
C SER A 125 11.29 -1.74 13.43
N ARG A 126 12.44 -1.72 12.76
CA ARG A 126 12.57 -2.15 11.37
C ARG A 126 12.88 -3.64 11.31
N GLU A 127 12.17 -4.35 10.46
CA GLU A 127 12.42 -5.76 10.16
C GLU A 127 12.91 -5.87 8.70
N VAL A 128 14.19 -6.22 8.52
CA VAL A 128 14.77 -6.40 7.19
C VAL A 128 14.27 -7.73 6.61
N PHE A 129 13.65 -7.69 5.44
CA PHE A 129 13.14 -8.89 4.76
C PHE A 129 13.88 -9.19 3.45
N SER A 130 14.64 -8.24 2.91
CA SER A 130 15.47 -8.46 1.73
C SER A 130 16.66 -7.50 1.71
N THR A 131 17.78 -7.95 1.15
CA THR A 131 18.94 -7.08 0.88
C THR A 131 18.80 -6.43 -0.49
N LEU A 132 19.43 -5.27 -0.67
CA LEU A 132 19.55 -4.67 -2.01
C LEU A 132 20.37 -5.57 -2.93
N GLY A 133 19.81 -5.82 -4.11
CA GLY A 133 20.55 -6.37 -5.24
C GLY A 133 21.26 -5.27 -6.03
N GLU A 134 21.47 -5.52 -7.32
CA GLU A 134 21.96 -4.51 -8.26
C GLU A 134 20.92 -3.38 -8.40
N THR A 135 21.34 -2.14 -8.21
CA THR A 135 20.46 -0.97 -8.39
C THR A 135 20.19 -0.72 -9.86
N LYS A 136 18.92 -0.58 -10.21
CA LYS A 136 18.42 -0.33 -11.57
C LYS A 136 17.32 0.72 -11.53
N SER A 137 16.68 0.98 -12.66
CA SER A 137 15.46 1.79 -12.73
C SER A 137 14.20 1.10 -12.21
N LYS A 138 14.37 0.04 -11.40
CA LYS A 138 13.27 -0.72 -10.82
C LYS A 138 13.51 -1.01 -9.35
N ILE A 139 12.44 -0.87 -8.56
CA ILE A 139 12.36 -1.34 -7.19
C ILE A 139 11.37 -2.50 -7.18
N VAL A 140 11.84 -3.70 -6.86
CA VAL A 140 10.99 -4.90 -6.83
C VAL A 140 11.09 -5.54 -5.46
N PHE A 141 9.95 -5.79 -4.83
CA PHE A 141 9.92 -6.49 -3.55
C PHE A 141 8.63 -7.30 -3.38
N THR A 142 8.74 -8.32 -2.53
CA THR A 142 7.62 -9.15 -2.09
C THR A 142 7.65 -9.22 -0.58
N PHE A 143 6.51 -9.04 0.06
CA PHE A 143 6.41 -9.09 1.52
C PHE A 143 5.13 -9.78 1.96
N GLN A 144 5.16 -10.38 3.15
CA GLN A 144 3.99 -10.97 3.78
C GLN A 144 3.09 -9.87 4.32
N LEU A 145 1.80 -9.93 4.02
CA LEU A 145 0.85 -8.95 4.56
C LEU A 145 0.78 -8.99 6.09
N SER A 146 1.03 -10.16 6.69
CA SER A 146 1.02 -10.32 8.15
C SER A 146 2.12 -9.54 8.87
N ASP A 147 3.22 -9.23 8.17
CA ASP A 147 4.32 -8.46 8.74
C ASP A 147 3.88 -7.02 9.05
N ILE A 148 2.91 -6.50 8.28
CA ILE A 148 2.31 -5.18 8.47
C ILE A 148 0.98 -5.26 9.22
N PHE A 149 0.05 -6.11 8.79
CA PHE A 149 -1.33 -6.13 9.29
C PHE A 149 -1.57 -7.18 10.39
N GLY A 150 -0.60 -8.05 10.68
CA GLY A 150 -0.77 -9.19 11.59
C GLY A 150 -1.80 -10.19 11.05
N ALA A 151 -2.55 -10.82 11.96
CA ALA A 151 -3.54 -11.84 11.60
C ALA A 151 -4.80 -11.28 10.91
N ALA A 152 -5.02 -9.97 10.95
CA ALA A 152 -6.24 -9.32 10.47
C ALA A 152 -5.93 -8.42 9.27
N VAL A 153 -5.66 -9.04 8.11
CA VAL A 153 -5.44 -8.32 6.85
C VAL A 153 -6.75 -7.68 6.36
N PRO A 154 -6.76 -6.36 6.07
CA PRO A 154 -7.96 -5.65 5.64
C PRO A 154 -8.34 -6.04 4.20
N ASP A 155 -9.63 -5.97 3.87
CA ASP A 155 -10.14 -6.30 2.52
C ASP A 155 -9.63 -5.35 1.44
N ARG A 156 -9.34 -4.10 1.83
CA ARG A 156 -8.72 -3.06 1.02
C ARG A 156 -7.46 -2.59 1.71
N ILE A 157 -6.36 -2.60 0.98
CA ILE A 157 -5.07 -2.11 1.41
C ILE A 157 -4.78 -0.85 0.62
N TYR A 158 -4.81 0.28 1.30
CA TYR A 158 -4.47 1.58 0.73
C TYR A 158 -2.95 1.78 0.75
N PHE A 159 -2.41 2.45 -0.27
CA PHE A 159 -0.96 2.64 -0.37
C PHE A 159 -0.54 3.88 -1.15
N ASP A 160 0.63 4.41 -0.80
CA ASP A 160 1.28 5.55 -1.42
C ASP A 160 2.77 5.24 -1.55
N LEU A 161 3.33 5.53 -2.71
CA LEU A 161 4.75 5.42 -3.00
C LEU A 161 5.37 6.81 -3.02
N VAL A 162 6.39 7.02 -2.20
CA VAL A 162 7.02 8.33 -2.03
C VAL A 162 8.53 8.20 -2.16
N SER A 163 9.15 9.04 -2.98
CA SER A 163 10.60 9.17 -3.06
C SER A 163 11.04 10.43 -2.30
N VAL A 164 12.09 10.28 -1.51
CA VAL A 164 12.52 11.31 -0.56
C VAL A 164 14.04 11.45 -0.61
N PRO A 165 14.58 12.63 -1.01
CA PRO A 165 15.96 12.99 -0.74
C PRO A 165 16.27 12.83 0.75
N TRP A 166 17.39 12.20 1.09
CA TRP A 166 17.72 11.87 2.47
C TRP A 166 19.01 12.52 2.99
N PRO A 167 19.12 13.86 2.95
CA PRO A 167 20.29 14.56 3.45
C PRO A 167 20.43 14.41 4.97
N VAL A 168 21.68 14.37 5.43
CA VAL A 168 22.03 14.36 6.86
C VAL A 168 21.87 15.77 7.44
N GLY A 169 21.09 15.89 8.52
CA GLY A 169 20.89 17.16 9.24
C GLY A 169 20.18 18.25 8.44
N GLN A 170 19.37 17.87 7.44
CA GLN A 170 18.53 18.79 6.67
C GLN A 170 17.14 18.19 6.47
N ALA A 171 16.20 19.07 6.14
CA ALA A 171 14.80 18.73 5.95
C ALA A 171 14.62 17.70 4.81
N LYS A 172 13.83 16.66 5.07
CA LYS A 172 13.53 15.56 4.13
C LYS A 172 12.23 15.84 3.39
N ILE A 173 12.25 16.81 2.49
CA ILE A 173 11.07 17.16 1.70
C ILE A 173 10.86 16.09 0.63
N PRO A 174 9.68 15.44 0.55
CA PRO A 174 9.39 14.48 -0.51
C PRO A 174 9.60 15.13 -1.88
N ALA A 175 10.24 14.40 -2.79
CA ALA A 175 10.51 14.88 -4.15
C ALA A 175 9.39 14.48 -5.10
N ASP A 176 8.92 13.24 -4.96
CA ASP A 176 7.90 12.69 -5.82
C ASP A 176 6.95 11.75 -5.08
N HIS A 177 5.77 11.59 -5.66
CA HIS A 177 4.68 10.77 -5.13
C HIS A 177 3.86 10.22 -6.30
N LEU A 178 3.81 8.89 -6.41
CA LEU A 178 3.02 8.24 -7.45
C LEU A 178 1.52 8.42 -7.13
N PRO A 179 0.74 9.07 -8.02
CA PRO A 179 -0.52 9.67 -7.63
C PRO A 179 -1.62 8.62 -7.53
N SER A 180 -2.27 8.58 -6.38
CA SER A 180 -3.64 9.09 -6.27
C SER A 180 -4.06 8.90 -4.82
N PRO A 181 -4.57 9.94 -4.13
CA PRO A 181 -5.10 9.75 -2.79
C PRO A 181 -6.13 8.62 -2.82
N ASN A 182 -5.96 7.65 -1.92
CA ASN A 182 -6.79 6.44 -1.79
C ASN A 182 -6.61 5.36 -2.87
N ASN A 183 -5.45 5.27 -3.53
CA ASN A 183 -5.10 4.04 -4.24
C ASN A 183 -5.22 2.84 -3.30
N TYR A 184 -5.92 1.80 -3.75
CA TYR A 184 -6.09 0.59 -2.97
C TYR A 184 -6.04 -0.65 -3.85
N ILE A 185 -5.57 -1.75 -3.26
CA ILE A 185 -5.67 -3.09 -3.81
C ILE A 185 -6.51 -3.96 -2.90
N SER A 186 -7.23 -4.92 -3.48
CA SER A 186 -7.96 -5.92 -2.71
C SER A 186 -7.03 -7.04 -2.22
N LYS A 187 -7.29 -7.61 -1.04
CA LYS A 187 -6.57 -8.78 -0.53
C LYS A 187 -6.87 -10.10 -1.28
N ILE A 188 -7.79 -10.08 -2.23
CA ILE A 188 -8.16 -11.27 -3.01
C ILE A 188 -6.96 -11.69 -3.86
N SER A 189 -6.57 -12.96 -3.80
CA SER A 189 -5.45 -13.50 -4.58
C SER A 189 -5.71 -13.31 -6.08
N GLY A 190 -4.66 -12.94 -6.81
CA GLY A 190 -4.72 -12.56 -8.22
C GLY A 190 -5.20 -11.13 -8.48
N SER A 191 -5.53 -10.34 -7.45
CA SER A 191 -5.79 -8.91 -7.63
C SER A 191 -4.54 -8.23 -8.19
N VAL A 192 -4.73 -7.35 -9.17
CA VAL A 192 -3.65 -6.56 -9.76
C VAL A 192 -4.08 -5.10 -9.82
N PHE A 193 -3.15 -4.21 -9.49
CA PHE A 193 -3.31 -2.77 -9.58
C PHE A 193 -2.15 -2.19 -10.38
N TYR A 194 -2.44 -1.23 -11.24
CA TYR A 194 -1.45 -0.50 -12.03
C TYR A 194 -1.72 0.99 -11.89
N VAL A 195 -0.67 1.75 -11.67
CA VAL A 195 -0.69 3.21 -11.76
C VAL A 195 0.55 3.63 -12.52
N ASP A 196 0.35 4.54 -13.46
CA ASP A 196 1.41 5.17 -14.24
C ASP A 196 1.48 6.65 -13.86
N ASP A 197 2.66 7.23 -13.98
CA ASP A 197 2.89 8.68 -13.90
C ASP A 197 3.54 9.22 -15.17
N GLY A 198 3.54 10.55 -15.28
CA GLY A 198 4.33 11.26 -16.27
C GLY A 198 5.77 11.47 -15.80
N GLU A 199 6.71 11.41 -16.73
CA GLU A 199 8.10 11.81 -16.45
C GLU A 199 8.17 13.27 -16.01
N ASN A 200 8.87 13.54 -14.90
CA ASN A 200 9.15 14.89 -14.44
C ASN A 200 10.63 15.23 -14.60
N SER A 201 10.94 15.86 -15.74
CA SER A 201 12.30 16.32 -16.07
C SER A 201 12.91 17.33 -15.09
N SER A 202 12.12 17.94 -14.21
CA SER A 202 12.62 18.87 -13.17
C SER A 202 13.15 18.16 -11.92
N LEU A 203 12.84 16.87 -11.75
CA LEU A 203 13.34 16.03 -10.66
C LEU A 203 14.65 15.34 -11.06
N ASP A 204 15.41 14.90 -10.07
CA ASP A 204 16.51 13.96 -10.31
C ASP A 204 15.91 12.61 -10.76
N ALA A 205 16.54 11.99 -11.77
CA ALA A 205 15.96 10.81 -12.41
C ALA A 205 15.76 9.62 -11.45
N GLY A 206 16.64 9.48 -10.44
CA GLY A 206 16.51 8.43 -9.42
C GLY A 206 15.39 8.66 -8.41
N LEU A 207 14.76 9.84 -8.39
CA LEU A 207 13.62 10.19 -7.52
C LEU A 207 12.29 10.21 -8.28
N ASP A 208 12.33 10.44 -9.59
CA ASP A 208 11.16 10.51 -10.47
C ASP A 208 10.55 9.11 -10.69
N ILE A 209 9.35 8.89 -10.15
CA ILE A 209 8.64 7.62 -10.16
C ILE A 209 7.67 7.61 -11.34
N LEU A 210 7.84 6.65 -12.25
CA LEU A 210 7.06 6.59 -13.50
C LEU A 210 5.83 5.69 -13.44
N GLY A 211 5.72 4.85 -12.40
CA GLY A 211 4.62 3.91 -12.29
C GLY A 211 4.91 2.77 -11.34
N CYS A 212 3.85 2.09 -10.93
CA CYS A 212 3.96 0.83 -10.21
C CYS A 212 2.90 -0.17 -10.63
N SER A 213 3.26 -1.45 -10.51
CA SER A 213 2.33 -2.55 -10.54
C SER A 213 2.36 -3.28 -9.21
N ILE A 214 1.18 -3.56 -8.66
CA ILE A 214 1.02 -4.32 -7.43
C ILE A 214 0.17 -5.54 -7.74
N ARG A 215 0.59 -6.69 -7.22
CA ARG A 215 -0.16 -7.94 -7.34
C ARG A 215 -0.30 -8.61 -5.98
N MET A 216 -1.48 -9.16 -5.75
CA MET A 216 -1.78 -10.02 -4.62
C MET A 216 -1.62 -11.47 -5.02
N GLU A 217 -0.84 -12.24 -4.25
CA GLU A 217 -0.69 -13.68 -4.41
C GLU A 217 -1.08 -14.40 -3.13
#